data_AF-A0A432QQY6-F1
#
_entry.id   AF-A0A432QQY6-F1
#
_cell.length_a   1.000
_cell.length_b   1.000
_cell.length_c   1.000
_cell.angle_alpha   90.00
_cell.angle_beta   90.00
_cell.angle_gamma   90.00
#
_symmetry.space_group_name_H-M   'P 1'
#
loop_
_entity.id
_entity.type
_entity.pdbx_description
1 polymer ?
#
loop_
_entity_poly.entity_id
_entity_poly.type
_entity_poly.pdbx_seq_one_letter_code
_entity_poly.pdbx_strand_id
1 'polypeptide(L)'
;AGENNKTRSEIAMELAQDDNIGIVAIGNAPTALLKTMELIAAGTFSPDLVIGVPVGFVNAAESKEILFHQDYPYITALGRKGGTPVAVAAVNALLRLA
;
A
#
# COMPACT_ATOMS: atom_id res chain seq x y z
N ALA A 1 -1.70 13.49 -12.25
CA ALA A 1 -0.43 13.98 -12.83
C ALA A 1 -0.75 15.16 -13.74
N GLY A 2 -1.09 16.27 -13.10
CA GLY A 2 -1.69 17.47 -13.65
C GLY A 2 -2.25 18.26 -12.47
N GLU A 3 -1.83 19.52 -12.35
CA GLU A 3 -2.11 20.51 -11.30
C GLU A 3 -1.42 20.36 -9.92
N ASN A 4 -1.15 19.15 -9.39
CA ASN A 4 -0.63 19.01 -8.01
C ASN A 4 0.71 18.26 -7.81
N ASN A 5 1.54 18.08 -8.86
CA ASN A 5 2.81 17.30 -8.79
C ASN A 5 2.69 15.87 -8.20
N LYS A 6 1.47 15.33 -8.11
CA LYS A 6 1.15 13.99 -7.61
C LYS A 6 0.91 12.99 -8.75
N THR A 7 1.33 11.76 -8.53
CA THR A 7 0.99 10.60 -9.37
C THR A 7 -0.52 10.31 -9.30
N ARG A 8 -1.05 9.61 -10.31
CA ARG A 8 -2.46 9.19 -10.31
C ARG A 8 -2.77 8.25 -9.13
N SER A 9 -1.80 7.45 -8.73
CA SER A 9 -1.90 6.51 -7.62
C SER A 9 -2.02 7.21 -6.27
N GLU A 10 -1.30 8.31 -6.05
CA GLU A 10 -1.46 9.13 -4.84
C GLU A 10 -2.86 9.74 -4.76
N ILE A 11 -3.33 10.34 -5.85
CA ILE A 11 -4.68 10.94 -5.91
C ILE A 11 -5.76 9.88 -5.67
N ALA A 12 -5.59 8.67 -6.22
CA ALA A 12 -6.54 7.58 -5.99
C ALA A 12 -6.63 7.18 -4.52
N MET A 13 -5.51 7.21 -3.78
CA MET A 13 -5.52 6.92 -2.34
C MET A 13 -6.16 8.04 -1.53
N GLU A 14 -5.99 9.30 -1.92
CA GLU A 14 -6.71 10.42 -1.30
C GLU A 14 -8.23 10.31 -1.44
N LEU A 15 -8.70 9.79 -2.59
CA LEU A 15 -10.14 9.65 -2.87
C LEU A 15 -10.77 8.38 -2.28
N ALA A 16 -9.97 7.36 -1.97
CA ALA A 16 -10.47 6.04 -1.54
C ALA A 16 -10.59 5.90 -0.01
N GLN A 17 -10.40 6.99 0.75
CA GLN A 17 -10.51 6.99 2.21
C GLN A 17 -11.98 6.79 2.62
N ASP A 18 -12.29 5.61 3.13
CA ASP A 18 -13.62 5.22 3.59
C ASP A 18 -13.46 4.26 4.78
N ASP A 19 -14.29 4.43 5.82
CA ASP A 19 -14.23 3.66 7.07
C ASP A 19 -14.58 2.18 6.87
N ASN A 20 -15.19 1.80 5.75
CA ASN A 20 -15.52 0.42 5.42
C ASN A 20 -14.36 -0.34 4.71
N ILE A 21 -13.20 0.28 4.54
CA ILE A 21 -12.05 -0.36 3.89
C ILE A 21 -11.14 -1.00 4.94
N GLY A 22 -11.31 -2.31 5.16
CA GLY A 22 -10.46 -3.08 6.09
C GLY A 22 -9.08 -3.47 5.55
N ILE A 23 -8.94 -3.70 4.23
CA ILE A 23 -7.66 -4.14 3.64
C ILE A 23 -7.28 -3.27 2.45
N VAL A 24 -6.06 -2.73 2.46
CA VAL A 24 -5.48 -2.00 1.33
C VAL A 24 -4.37 -2.83 0.70
N ALA A 25 -4.55 -3.22 -0.57
CA ALA A 25 -3.58 -4.05 -1.29
C ALA A 25 -2.90 -3.30 -2.44
N ILE A 26 -1.59 -3.14 -2.36
CA ILE A 26 -0.78 -2.32 -3.27
C ILE A 26 0.30 -3.19 -3.90
N GLY A 27 0.08 -3.60 -5.15
CA GLY A 27 1.00 -4.46 -5.89
C GLY A 27 1.91 -3.74 -6.90
N ASN A 28 1.64 -2.49 -7.25
CA ASN A 28 2.36 -1.80 -8.33
C ASN A 28 3.05 -0.52 -7.87
N ALA A 29 2.30 0.51 -7.52
CA ALA A 29 2.85 1.85 -7.33
C ALA A 29 3.46 2.04 -5.92
N PRO A 30 4.78 2.30 -5.80
CA PRO A 30 5.38 2.69 -4.52
C PRO A 30 4.77 3.98 -3.95
N THR A 31 4.36 4.91 -4.82
CA THR A 31 3.73 6.17 -4.40
C THR A 31 2.35 5.96 -3.80
N ALA A 32 1.58 4.96 -4.23
CA ALA A 32 0.34 4.58 -3.54
C ALA A 32 0.66 4.12 -2.11
N LEU A 33 1.68 3.26 -1.95
CA LEU A 33 2.05 2.75 -0.63
C LEU A 33 2.45 3.88 0.31
N LEU A 34 3.36 4.75 -0.12
CA LEU A 34 3.77 5.92 0.65
C LEU A 34 2.57 6.79 1.03
N LYS A 35 1.65 7.02 0.08
CA LYS A 35 0.47 7.85 0.34
C LYS A 35 -0.49 7.22 1.33
N THR A 36 -0.73 5.91 1.24
CA THR A 36 -1.54 5.21 2.23
C THR A 36 -0.95 5.38 3.64
N MET A 37 0.37 5.21 3.80
CA MET A 37 1.01 5.40 5.10
C MET A 37 0.91 6.85 5.61
N GLU A 38 1.02 7.84 4.72
CA GLU A 38 0.82 9.25 5.05
C GLU A 38 -0.61 9.51 5.58
N LEU A 39 -1.63 8.96 4.92
CA LEU A 39 -3.03 9.13 5.32
C LEU A 39 -3.34 8.41 6.64
N ILE A 40 -2.71 7.25 6.88
CA ILE A 40 -2.79 6.54 8.17
C ILE A 40 -2.16 7.37 9.29
N ALA A 41 -0.96 7.90 9.07
CA ALA A 41 -0.28 8.75 10.04
C ALA A 41 -1.05 10.04 10.33
N ALA A 42 -1.79 10.58 9.35
CA ALA A 42 -2.67 11.72 9.53
C ALA A 42 -3.99 11.40 10.26
N GLY A 43 -4.28 10.12 10.49
CA GLY A 43 -5.53 9.67 11.12
C GLY A 43 -6.78 9.81 10.25
N THR A 44 -6.61 10.09 8.95
CA THR A 44 -7.74 10.25 8.01
C THR A 44 -8.11 8.94 7.31
N PHE A 45 -7.30 7.90 7.49
CA PHE A 45 -7.56 6.57 6.95
C PHE A 45 -7.08 5.50 7.94
N SER A 46 -7.89 4.48 8.20
CA SER A 46 -7.60 3.48 9.24
C SER A 46 -7.94 2.04 8.82
N PRO A 47 -7.31 1.50 7.74
CA PRO A 47 -7.49 0.11 7.37
C PRO A 47 -6.89 -0.83 8.43
N ASP A 48 -7.50 -2.00 8.59
CA ASP A 48 -7.04 -3.06 9.51
C ASP A 48 -5.73 -3.73 9.04
N LEU A 49 -5.45 -3.70 7.73
CA LEU A 49 -4.26 -4.32 7.13
C LEU A 49 -3.79 -3.60 5.86
N VAL A 50 -2.47 -3.40 5.76
CA VAL A 50 -1.81 -2.93 4.54
C VAL A 50 -0.97 -4.04 3.89
N ILE A 51 -1.33 -4.48 2.69
CA ILE A 51 -0.51 -5.37 1.86
C ILE A 51 0.32 -4.52 0.89
N GLY A 52 1.54 -4.16 1.30
CA GLY A 52 2.46 -3.33 0.53
C GLY A 52 3.52 -4.16 -0.19
N VAL A 53 3.22 -4.59 -1.42
CA VAL A 53 4.16 -5.34 -2.26
C VAL A 53 4.40 -4.70 -3.63
N PRO A 54 4.63 -3.38 -3.74
CA PRO A 54 4.97 -2.77 -5.01
C PRO A 54 6.26 -3.37 -5.58
N VAL A 55 6.28 -3.58 -6.90
CA VAL A 55 7.46 -3.97 -7.67
C VAL A 55 8.08 -2.74 -8.31
N GLY A 56 9.40 -2.68 -8.38
CA GLY A 56 10.05 -1.62 -9.14
C GLY A 56 11.51 -1.41 -8.78
N PHE A 57 12.17 -0.59 -9.59
CA PHE A 57 13.56 -0.17 -9.38
C PHE A 57 13.69 1.18 -8.69
N VAL A 58 12.62 2.00 -8.74
CA VAL A 58 12.54 3.32 -8.11
C VAL A 58 11.59 3.21 -6.93
N ASN A 59 12.04 3.59 -5.74
CA ASN A 59 11.29 3.72 -4.48
C ASN A 59 10.55 2.46 -3.97
N ALA A 60 10.54 1.33 -4.71
CA ALA A 60 9.86 0.11 -4.26
C ALA A 60 10.51 -0.48 -3.00
N ALA A 61 11.85 -0.57 -2.97
CA ALA A 61 12.56 -1.09 -1.80
C ALA A 61 12.39 -0.15 -0.59
N GLU A 62 12.60 1.16 -0.80
CA GLU A 62 12.51 2.18 0.25
C GLU A 62 11.09 2.29 0.83
N SER A 63 10.05 2.35 0.00
CA SER A 63 8.66 2.42 0.49
C SER A 63 8.27 1.21 1.33
N LYS A 64 8.77 0.02 0.99
CA LYS A 64 8.53 -1.21 1.77
C LYS A 64 9.37 -1.27 3.05
N GLU A 65 10.55 -0.67 3.05
CA GLU A 65 11.36 -0.52 4.26
C GLU A 65 10.68 0.43 5.25
N ILE A 66 10.10 1.53 4.76
CA ILE A 66 9.30 2.44 5.59
C ILE A 66 8.08 1.70 6.18
N LEU A 67 7.38 0.89 5.37
CA LEU A 67 6.27 0.06 5.83
C LEU A 67 6.71 -0.96 6.89
N PHE A 68 7.90 -1.54 6.75
CA PHE A 68 8.44 -2.52 7.69
C PHE A 68 8.68 -1.96 9.10
N HIS A 69 8.74 -0.63 9.25
CA HIS A 69 8.93 0.03 10.54
C HIS A 69 7.62 0.60 11.12
N GLN A 70 6.46 0.22 10.59
CA GLN A 70 5.17 0.69 11.06
C GLN A 70 4.58 -0.25 12.12
N ASP A 71 3.81 0.30 13.05
CA ASP A 71 3.24 -0.45 14.18
C ASP A 71 1.87 -1.10 13.88
N TYR A 72 1.22 -0.73 12.77
CA TYR A 72 -0.04 -1.34 12.33
C TYR A 72 0.19 -2.62 11.52
N PRO A 73 -0.80 -3.53 11.40
CA PRO A 73 -0.63 -4.78 10.66
C PRO A 73 -0.29 -4.55 9.19
N TYR A 74 0.74 -5.24 8.70
CA TYR A 74 1.13 -5.21 7.29
C TYR A 74 1.63 -6.57 6.77
N ILE A 75 1.60 -6.71 5.46
CA ILE A 75 2.31 -7.77 4.71
C ILE A 75 3.16 -7.09 3.65
N THR A 76 4.47 -7.38 3.64
CA THR A 76 5.43 -6.83 2.68
C THR A 76 6.45 -7.87 2.26
N ALA A 77 7.14 -7.60 1.15
CA ALA A 77 8.28 -8.38 0.66
C ALA A 77 9.43 -7.43 0.37
N LEU A 78 10.45 -7.39 1.22
CA LEU A 78 11.55 -6.43 1.14
C LEU A 78 12.33 -6.49 -0.19
N GLY A 79 13.04 -5.40 -0.50
CA GLY A 79 13.77 -5.24 -1.76
C GLY A 79 12.88 -4.85 -2.94
N ARG A 80 13.28 -5.19 -4.17
CA ARG A 80 12.62 -4.67 -5.40
C ARG A 80 11.51 -5.54 -5.97
N LYS A 81 11.42 -6.80 -5.53
CA LYS A 81 10.42 -7.78 -6.02
C LYS A 81 9.05 -7.52 -5.38
N GLY A 82 7.99 -7.87 -6.08
CA GLY A 82 6.62 -7.63 -5.66
C GLY A 82 5.68 -7.86 -6.83
N GLY A 83 4.60 -7.10 -6.91
CA GLY A 83 3.69 -7.12 -8.05
C GLY A 83 2.25 -7.38 -7.65
N THR A 84 1.33 -7.02 -8.54
CA THR A 84 -0.09 -7.37 -8.43
C THR A 84 -0.32 -8.86 -8.19
N PRO A 85 0.39 -9.81 -8.84
CA PRO A 85 0.20 -11.23 -8.55
C PRO A 85 0.51 -11.60 -7.08
N VAL A 86 1.52 -10.98 -6.47
CA VAL A 86 1.87 -11.21 -5.07
C VAL A 86 0.79 -10.63 -4.15
N ALA A 87 0.32 -9.41 -4.43
CA ALA A 87 -0.76 -8.79 -3.66
C ALA A 87 -2.05 -9.64 -3.71
N VAL A 88 -2.45 -10.07 -4.90
CA VAL A 88 -3.63 -10.91 -5.11
C VAL A 88 -3.46 -12.27 -4.44
N ALA A 89 -2.28 -12.89 -4.51
CA ALA A 89 -2.01 -14.15 -3.83
C ALA A 89 -2.14 -14.02 -2.30
N ALA A 90 -1.63 -12.92 -1.73
CA ALA A 90 -1.76 -12.64 -0.30
C ALA A 90 -3.24 -12.48 0.11
N VAL A 91 -4.01 -11.67 -0.63
CA VAL A 91 -5.47 -11.52 -0.38
C VAL A 91 -6.19 -12.86 -0.49
N ASN A 92 -5.93 -13.64 -1.54
CA ASN A 92 -6.56 -14.95 -1.73
C ASN A 92 -6.19 -15.95 -0.63
N ALA A 93 -4.97 -15.88 -0.10
CA ALA A 93 -4.55 -16.72 1.02
C ALA A 93 -5.30 -16.34 2.30
N LEU A 94 -5.46 -15.05 2.58
CA LEU A 94 -6.27 -14.57 3.71
C LEU A 94 -7.72 -15.03 3.60
N LEU A 95 -8.33 -14.90 2.41
CA LEU A 95 -9.70 -15.36 2.15
C LEU A 95 -9.89 -16.87 2.35
N ARG A 96 -8.83 -17.67 2.16
CA ARG A 96 -8.87 -19.13 2.40
C ARG A 96 -8.71 -19.50 3.87
N LEU A 97 -8.15 -18.60 4.69
CA LEU A 97 -7.93 -18.81 6.12
C LEU A 97 -9.13 -18.35 6.97
N ALA A 98 -9.94 -17.42 6.44
CA ALA A 98 -11.18 -16.95 7.04
C ALA A 98 -12.30 -17.99 6.96
#